data_AF-A0AAD8U6R1-F1
#
_entry.id   AF-A0AAD8U6R1-F1
#
_cell.length_a   1.000
_cell.length_b   1.000
_cell.length_c   1.000
_cell.angle_alpha   90.00
_cell.angle_beta   90.00
_cell.angle_gamma   90.00
#
_symmetry.space_group_name_H-M   'P 1'
#
loop_
_entity.id
_entity.type
_entity.pdbx_description
1 polymer ?
#
loop_
_entity_poly.entity_id
_entity_poly.type
_entity_poly.pdbx_seq_one_letter_code
_entity_poly.pdbx_strand_id
1 'polypeptide(L)'
;MPTQGRSGRLHSCHSQRSRSARPKNSKFGTPRPPTSSGEQTDFHRTLHRSRRKNKSVAMALNDHRWVHDMRRNFPPELLPEFLHLWRTLQTVVLRPETPDKIRWILTTDGCYSAASAYHLHFEGQTRSIAPAMIWSPWAPPKCRVFAWLLLQNRLWCADRLQRRQCPNSYFCPMCIRNLETSWHLFFECPFTRSIHYTTALEPQQISWLGKPLTPTESRSGISFADQHCRSP
;
A
#
# COMPACT_ATOMS: atom_id res chain seq x y z
N MET A 1 4.99 22.75 -61.67
CA MET A 1 5.72 23.82 -60.93
C MET A 1 4.79 24.31 -59.83
N PRO A 2 5.33 24.61 -58.63
CA PRO A 2 5.13 23.91 -57.34
C PRO A 2 3.97 24.53 -56.51
N THR A 3 3.46 23.94 -55.41
CA THR A 3 4.10 23.92 -54.07
C THR A 3 3.44 22.93 -53.08
N GLN A 4 4.27 22.42 -52.19
CA GLN A 4 4.03 21.56 -51.02
C GLN A 4 3.16 22.21 -49.93
N GLY A 5 2.63 21.41 -48.99
CA GLY A 5 2.02 21.92 -47.75
C GLY A 5 1.62 20.85 -46.73
N ARG A 6 2.59 20.41 -45.92
CA ARG A 6 2.50 19.48 -44.78
C ARG A 6 1.79 20.12 -43.58
N SER A 7 0.98 19.39 -42.81
CA SER A 7 0.83 19.66 -41.35
C SER A 7 0.27 18.47 -40.59
N GLY A 8 1.17 17.72 -39.94
CA GLY A 8 0.84 16.73 -38.93
C GLY A 8 0.54 17.45 -37.61
N ARG A 9 -0.64 17.17 -37.05
CA ARG A 9 -1.12 17.76 -35.80
C ARG A 9 -0.43 17.04 -34.62
N LEU A 10 0.60 17.66 -34.06
CA LEU A 10 1.19 17.29 -32.77
C LEU A 10 0.14 17.52 -31.67
N HIS A 11 -0.36 16.45 -31.07
CA HIS A 11 -1.17 16.54 -29.86
C HIS A 11 -0.25 16.80 -28.67
N SER A 12 -0.20 18.07 -28.25
CA SER A 12 0.39 18.52 -26.99
C SER A 12 -0.45 18.00 -25.81
N CYS A 13 0.16 17.21 -24.94
CA CYS A 13 -0.48 16.73 -23.71
C CYS A 13 -0.21 17.74 -22.58
N HIS A 14 -1.09 18.73 -22.44
CA HIS A 14 -1.14 19.60 -21.27
C HIS A 14 -1.80 18.84 -20.11
N SER A 15 -0.99 18.34 -19.17
CA SER A 15 -1.48 17.82 -17.89
C SER A 15 -1.57 18.93 -16.86
N GLN A 16 -2.80 19.21 -16.41
CA GLN A 16 -3.13 20.23 -15.43
C GLN A 16 -2.60 19.88 -14.02
N ARG A 17 -2.19 20.94 -13.31
CA ARG A 17 -1.56 20.91 -12.00
C ARG A 17 -2.61 20.80 -10.90
N SER A 18 -2.88 19.60 -10.39
CA SER A 18 -3.63 19.42 -9.14
C SER A 18 -2.68 19.39 -7.94
N ARG A 19 -2.77 20.41 -7.06
CA ARG A 19 -2.08 20.46 -5.78
C ARG A 19 -2.63 19.36 -4.86
N SER A 20 -1.92 18.25 -4.73
CA SER A 20 -2.24 17.19 -3.76
C SER A 20 -1.51 17.45 -2.44
N ALA A 21 -2.28 17.41 -1.35
CA ALA A 21 -1.84 17.69 0.02
C ALA A 21 -0.83 16.64 0.54
N ARG A 22 0.13 17.11 1.35
CA ARG A 22 1.20 16.32 1.96
C ARG A 22 0.66 15.41 3.08
N PRO A 23 0.73 14.07 3.00
CA PRO A 23 0.40 13.21 4.13
C PRO A 23 1.55 13.23 5.15
N LYS A 24 1.20 13.39 6.43
CA LYS A 24 2.12 13.33 7.57
C LYS A 24 2.41 11.87 7.93
N ASN A 25 3.71 11.53 7.98
CA ASN A 25 4.36 10.39 8.64
C ASN A 25 3.51 9.13 8.92
N SER A 26 3.69 8.11 8.09
CA SER A 26 3.67 6.71 8.53
C SER A 26 5.05 6.11 8.30
N LYS A 27 5.72 5.67 9.37
CA LYS A 27 6.97 4.90 9.28
C LYS A 27 6.63 3.52 8.71
N PHE A 28 6.70 3.38 7.38
CA PHE A 28 6.75 2.09 6.70
C PHE A 28 8.12 1.97 6.05
N GLY A 29 8.74 0.79 6.19
CA GLY A 29 10.03 0.47 5.59
C GLY A 29 10.01 0.79 4.10
N THR A 30 11.13 1.32 3.60
CA THR A 30 11.31 1.63 2.18
C THR A 30 11.18 0.34 1.36
N PRO A 31 10.22 0.25 0.43
CA PRO A 31 10.15 -0.89 -0.48
C PRO A 31 11.40 -0.87 -1.38
N ARG A 32 11.96 -2.05 -1.66
CA ARG A 32 13.11 -2.21 -2.54
C ARG A 32 12.60 -2.35 -3.97
N PRO A 33 12.94 -1.44 -4.90
CA PRO A 33 12.40 -1.47 -6.25
C PRO A 33 12.87 -2.71 -7.03
N PRO A 34 12.07 -3.20 -8.00
CA PRO A 34 12.42 -4.37 -8.79
C PRO A 34 13.64 -4.08 -9.67
N THR A 35 14.66 -4.93 -9.50
CA THR A 35 15.91 -4.87 -10.26
C THR A 35 15.69 -5.43 -11.66
N SER A 36 15.54 -4.53 -12.64
CA SER A 36 15.90 -4.82 -14.02
C SER A 36 16.79 -3.68 -14.56
N SER A 37 18.07 -4.01 -14.70
CA SER A 37 19.09 -3.35 -15.55
C SER A 37 19.47 -1.87 -15.32
N GLY A 38 19.27 -1.33 -14.12
CA GLY A 38 19.98 -0.12 -13.68
C GLY A 38 20.12 -0.14 -12.17
N GLU A 39 21.35 -0.12 -11.65
CA GLU A 39 21.60 0.03 -10.21
C GLU A 39 20.97 1.35 -9.74
N GLN A 40 19.75 1.25 -9.20
CA GLN A 40 19.10 2.38 -8.56
C GLN A 40 19.69 2.51 -7.16
N THR A 41 20.74 3.32 -7.07
CA THR A 41 21.50 3.52 -5.83
C THR A 41 20.71 4.40 -4.89
N ASP A 42 20.18 3.81 -3.82
CA ASP A 42 19.46 4.52 -2.79
C ASP A 42 20.46 5.12 -1.77
N PHE A 43 20.53 6.46 -1.73
CA PHE A 43 21.35 7.22 -0.80
C PHE A 43 20.58 7.67 0.46
N HIS A 44 19.39 7.12 0.69
CA HIS A 44 18.48 7.57 1.74
C HIS A 44 19.12 7.55 3.12
N ARG A 45 19.92 6.54 3.47
CA ARG A 45 20.54 6.43 4.80
C ARG A 45 21.57 7.53 5.04
N THR A 46 22.43 7.79 4.05
CA THR A 46 23.42 8.88 4.08
C THR A 46 22.73 10.24 4.14
N LEU A 47 21.80 10.49 3.23
CA LEU A 47 21.09 11.78 3.17
C LEU A 47 20.26 12.03 4.42
N HIS A 48 19.74 10.99 5.08
CA HIS A 48 19.03 11.10 6.36
C HIS A 48 19.90 11.74 7.46
N ARG A 49 21.23 11.59 7.41
CA ARG A 49 22.17 12.21 8.37
C ARG A 49 22.39 13.71 8.16
N SER A 50 22.00 14.29 7.01
CA SER A 50 22.11 15.74 6.80
C SER A 50 21.30 16.54 7.84
N ARG A 51 21.89 17.61 8.37
CA ARG A 51 21.30 18.52 9.36
C ARG A 51 20.32 19.51 8.72
N ARG A 52 20.47 19.81 7.43
CA ARG A 52 19.66 20.79 6.70
C ARG A 52 18.79 20.09 5.65
N LYS A 53 17.49 19.98 5.93
CA LYS A 53 16.52 19.30 5.03
C LYS A 53 15.77 20.24 4.08
N ASN A 54 15.78 21.54 4.36
CA ASN A 54 15.02 22.55 3.61
C ASN A 54 15.95 23.37 2.69
N LYS A 55 16.89 22.71 2.02
CA LYS A 55 17.86 23.34 1.12
C LYS A 55 17.69 22.73 -0.27
N SER A 56 17.72 23.57 -1.31
CA SER A 56 17.65 23.08 -2.69
C SER A 56 18.93 22.33 -3.05
N VAL A 57 18.83 21.39 -3.99
CA VAL A 57 19.98 20.64 -4.51
C VAL A 57 21.01 21.60 -5.12
N ALA A 58 20.56 22.63 -5.85
CA ALA A 58 21.44 23.65 -6.41
C ALA A 58 22.30 24.37 -5.35
N MET A 59 21.70 24.81 -4.25
CA MET A 59 22.43 25.42 -3.14
C MET A 59 23.34 24.43 -2.41
N ALA A 60 22.98 23.15 -2.41
CA ALA A 60 23.73 22.10 -1.74
C ALA A 60 24.99 21.70 -2.52
N LEU A 61 24.91 21.68 -3.86
CA LEU A 61 26.03 21.37 -4.75
C LEU A 61 27.02 22.53 -4.89
N ASN A 62 26.57 23.78 -4.75
CA ASN A 62 27.47 24.93 -4.76
C ASN A 62 28.55 24.80 -3.67
N ASP A 63 29.83 24.90 -4.04
CA ASP A 63 31.00 24.76 -3.16
C ASP A 63 30.98 23.48 -2.29
N HIS A 64 30.36 22.40 -2.77
CA HIS A 64 30.23 21.13 -2.03
C HIS A 64 29.61 21.28 -0.62
N ARG A 65 28.78 22.31 -0.40
CA ARG A 65 28.20 22.65 0.91
C ARG A 65 27.42 21.52 1.58
N TRP A 66 26.88 20.60 0.79
CA TRP A 66 26.16 19.42 1.28
C TRP A 66 27.00 18.51 2.20
N VAL A 67 28.34 18.50 2.06
CA VAL A 67 29.23 17.74 2.95
C VAL A 67 29.30 18.37 4.33
N HIS A 68 29.40 19.70 4.39
CA HIS A 68 29.38 20.44 5.65
C HIS A 68 28.04 20.31 6.38
N ASP A 69 26.96 20.06 5.64
CA ASP A 69 25.63 19.82 6.20
C ASP A 69 25.49 18.44 6.86
N MET A 70 26.45 17.52 6.68
CA MET A 70 26.45 16.20 7.35
C MET A 70 26.75 16.33 8.85
N ARG A 71 26.16 15.44 9.66
CA ARG A 71 26.45 15.36 11.10
C ARG A 71 27.90 14.95 11.33
N ARG A 72 28.57 15.61 12.29
CA ARG A 72 29.99 15.36 12.65
C ARG A 72 30.26 13.92 13.10
N ASN A 73 29.31 13.30 13.81
CA ASN A 73 29.40 11.88 14.16
C ASN A 73 28.87 11.03 13.00
N PHE A 74 29.64 10.94 11.91
CA PHE A 74 29.28 10.15 10.73
C PHE A 74 29.74 8.70 10.93
N PRO A 75 28.82 7.73 10.90
CA PRO A 75 29.13 6.33 11.19
C PRO A 75 29.99 5.71 10.06
N PRO A 76 31.03 4.94 10.39
CA PRO A 76 31.96 4.40 9.39
C PRO A 76 31.27 3.44 8.41
N GLU A 77 30.20 2.78 8.82
CA GLU A 77 29.44 1.84 8.00
C GLU A 77 28.72 2.52 6.82
N LEU A 78 28.50 3.84 6.89
CA LEU A 78 27.89 4.62 5.81
C LEU A 78 28.94 5.28 4.89
N LEU A 79 30.24 5.17 5.18
CA LEU A 79 31.29 5.77 4.36
C LEU A 79 31.28 5.28 2.90
N PRO A 80 31.06 3.99 2.59
CA PRO A 80 30.98 3.53 1.21
C PRO A 80 29.83 4.19 0.44
N GLU A 81 28.65 4.30 1.06
CA GLU A 81 27.47 4.94 0.49
C GLU A 81 27.71 6.45 0.28
N PHE A 82 28.36 7.11 1.24
CA PHE A 82 28.76 8.52 1.13
C PHE A 82 29.77 8.77 0.01
N LEU A 83 30.81 7.95 -0.10
CA LEU A 83 31.81 8.07 -1.16
C LEU A 83 31.21 7.78 -2.54
N HIS A 84 30.29 6.83 -2.63
CA HIS A 84 29.53 6.57 -3.85
C HIS A 84 28.69 7.80 -4.24
N LEU A 85 27.92 8.37 -3.30
CA LEU A 85 27.17 9.60 -3.52
C LEU A 85 28.09 10.74 -3.98
N TRP A 86 29.22 10.93 -3.29
CA TRP A 86 30.18 11.98 -3.62
C TRP A 86 30.66 11.87 -5.06
N ARG A 87 31.05 10.67 -5.51
CA ARG A 87 31.49 10.44 -6.89
C ARG A 87 30.36 10.66 -7.90
N THR A 88 29.15 10.18 -7.61
CA THR A 88 27.99 10.36 -8.49
C THR A 88 27.61 11.84 -8.62
N LEU A 89 27.75 12.64 -7.56
CA LEU A 89 27.45 14.07 -7.62
C LEU A 89 28.50 14.87 -8.39
N GLN A 90 29.75 14.39 -8.53
CA GLN A 90 30.76 15.10 -9.33
C GLN A 90 30.41 15.14 -10.83
N THR A 91 29.60 14.20 -11.32
CA THR A 91 29.20 14.15 -12.73
C THR A 91 27.93 14.95 -13.02
N VAL A 92 27.29 15.51 -12.00
CA VAL A 92 26.02 16.24 -12.13
C VAL A 92 26.29 17.70 -12.47
N VAL A 93 25.84 18.12 -13.66
CA VAL A 93 25.85 19.53 -14.08
C VAL A 93 24.42 20.07 -14.08
N LEU A 94 24.14 21.01 -13.18
CA LEU A 94 22.85 21.69 -13.13
C LEU A 94 22.77 22.78 -14.21
N ARG A 95 21.62 22.86 -14.90
CA ARG A 95 21.35 23.88 -15.90
C ARG A 95 20.26 24.83 -15.36
N PRO A 96 20.57 26.11 -15.07
CA PRO A 96 19.62 27.04 -14.44
C PRO A 96 18.31 27.21 -15.23
N GLU A 97 18.41 27.19 -16.56
CA GLU A 97 17.27 27.41 -17.46
C GLU A 97 16.43 26.16 -17.74
N THR A 98 16.82 24.99 -17.21
CA THR A 98 16.11 23.74 -17.44
C THR A 98 15.19 23.44 -16.25
N PRO A 99 13.86 23.32 -16.45
CA PRO A 99 12.97 22.98 -15.36
C PRO A 99 13.19 21.56 -14.87
N ASP A 100 13.06 21.35 -13.55
CA ASP A 100 13.15 20.04 -12.93
C ASP A 100 12.10 19.07 -13.49
N LYS A 101 12.52 17.83 -13.76
CA LYS A 101 11.64 16.74 -14.20
C LYS A 101 11.53 15.70 -13.10
N ILE A 102 10.31 15.48 -12.61
CA ILE A 102 10.01 14.39 -11.69
C ILE A 102 9.88 13.11 -12.53
N ARG A 103 10.66 12.08 -12.19
CA ARG A 103 10.57 10.75 -12.80
C ARG A 103 10.14 9.72 -11.78
N TRP A 104 9.22 8.86 -12.17
CA TRP A 104 8.79 7.72 -11.37
C TRP A 104 9.83 6.61 -11.47
N ILE A 105 10.42 6.23 -10.34
CA ILE A 105 11.58 5.34 -10.33
C ILE A 105 11.24 3.85 -10.54
N LEU A 106 9.95 3.50 -10.47
CA LEU A 106 9.47 2.11 -10.53
C LEU A 106 9.04 1.66 -11.92
N THR A 107 9.03 2.56 -12.89
CA THR A 107 8.75 2.23 -14.28
C THR A 107 9.94 2.62 -15.14
N THR A 108 10.18 1.84 -16.18
CA THR A 108 11.33 2.03 -17.09
C THR A 108 11.19 3.30 -17.92
N ASP A 109 9.96 3.69 -18.26
CA ASP A 109 9.63 4.94 -18.95
C ASP A 109 9.75 6.18 -18.05
N GLY A 110 9.83 6.00 -16.73
CA GLY A 110 9.84 7.08 -15.75
C GLY A 110 8.49 7.76 -15.56
N CYS A 111 7.41 7.21 -16.11
CA CYS A 111 6.05 7.76 -16.00
C CYS A 111 5.32 7.20 -14.78
N TYR A 112 4.65 8.08 -14.05
CA TYR A 112 3.79 7.65 -12.96
C TYR A 112 2.55 6.89 -13.47
N SER A 113 2.20 5.79 -12.82
CA SER A 113 0.91 5.14 -12.97
C SER A 113 0.33 4.74 -11.62
N ALA A 114 -0.99 4.85 -11.46
CA ALA A 114 -1.67 4.41 -10.24
C ALA A 114 -1.42 2.91 -9.95
N ALA A 115 -1.33 2.10 -11.01
CA ALA A 115 -1.01 0.67 -10.90
C ALA A 115 0.37 0.42 -10.29
N SER A 116 1.42 1.08 -10.79
CA SER A 116 2.78 0.91 -10.24
C SER A 116 2.89 1.38 -8.78
N ALA A 117 2.21 2.48 -8.43
CA ALA A 117 2.13 2.95 -7.04
C ALA A 117 1.35 1.99 -6.13
N TYR A 118 0.27 1.38 -6.64
CA TYR A 118 -0.46 0.34 -5.93
C TYR A 118 0.43 -0.86 -5.64
N HIS A 119 1.11 -1.39 -6.66
CA HIS A 119 2.01 -2.54 -6.49
C HIS A 119 3.11 -2.26 -5.46
N LEU A 120 3.72 -1.07 -5.49
CA LEU A 120 4.70 -0.64 -4.47
C LEU A 120 4.13 -0.68 -3.05
N HIS A 121 2.91 -0.17 -2.87
CA HIS A 121 2.28 -0.11 -1.56
C HIS A 121 2.11 -1.49 -0.92
N PHE A 122 1.90 -2.52 -1.75
CA PHE A 122 1.72 -3.90 -1.34
C PHE A 122 2.98 -4.77 -1.48
N GLU A 123 4.11 -4.19 -1.86
CA GLU A 123 5.38 -4.90 -1.98
C GLU A 123 5.84 -5.39 -0.60
N GLY A 124 6.24 -6.66 -0.52
CA GLY A 124 6.65 -7.29 0.73
C GLY A 124 5.51 -7.64 1.70
N GLN A 125 4.24 -7.37 1.35
CA GLN A 125 3.11 -7.78 2.18
C GLN A 125 2.83 -9.27 2.04
N THR A 126 2.60 -9.94 3.17
CA THR A 126 2.15 -11.33 3.20
C THR A 126 0.66 -11.40 2.89
N ARG A 127 0.28 -12.26 1.95
CA ARG A 127 -1.13 -12.49 1.63
C ARG A 127 -1.78 -13.30 2.75
N SER A 128 -2.87 -12.78 3.30
CA SER A 128 -3.72 -13.53 4.23
C SER A 128 -4.70 -14.41 3.46
N ILE A 129 -4.97 -15.62 3.97
CA ILE A 129 -6.02 -16.50 3.46
C ILE A 129 -7.43 -16.03 3.86
N ALA A 130 -7.53 -15.15 4.86
CA ALA A 130 -8.79 -14.77 5.48
C ALA A 130 -9.82 -14.12 4.52
N PRO A 131 -9.43 -13.26 3.56
CA PRO A 131 -10.37 -12.79 2.55
C PRO A 131 -10.96 -13.94 1.72
N ALA A 132 -10.14 -14.91 1.31
CA ALA A 132 -10.63 -16.06 0.54
C ALA A 132 -11.62 -16.90 1.37
N MET A 133 -11.35 -17.12 2.65
CA MET A 133 -12.29 -17.84 3.52
C MET A 133 -13.66 -17.16 3.65
N ILE A 134 -13.71 -15.82 3.56
CA ILE A 134 -14.96 -15.05 3.69
C ILE A 134 -15.70 -14.94 2.35
N TRP A 135 -14.97 -14.74 1.25
CA TRP A 135 -15.56 -14.42 -0.04
C TRP A 135 -15.80 -15.65 -0.94
N SER A 136 -15.08 -16.76 -0.72
CA SER A 136 -15.23 -17.98 -1.52
C SER A 136 -16.52 -18.76 -1.26
N PRO A 137 -16.97 -18.97 0.00
CA PRO A 137 -18.18 -19.75 0.25
C PRO A 137 -19.45 -19.07 -0.25
N TRP A 138 -20.45 -19.85 -0.66
CA TRP A 138 -21.80 -19.32 -0.88
C TRP A 138 -22.38 -18.83 0.45
N ALA A 139 -22.65 -17.54 0.52
CA ALA A 139 -23.28 -16.91 1.67
C ALA A 139 -23.98 -15.63 1.19
N PRO A 140 -25.12 -15.25 1.80
CA PRO A 140 -25.74 -13.97 1.51
C PRO A 140 -24.75 -12.81 1.68
N PRO A 141 -24.83 -11.75 0.86
CA PRO A 141 -23.90 -10.62 0.94
C PRO A 141 -23.80 -10.01 2.34
N LYS A 142 -24.92 -9.96 3.07
CA LYS A 142 -24.97 -9.47 4.47
C LYS A 142 -24.05 -10.29 5.39
N CYS A 143 -24.03 -11.61 5.23
CA CYS A 143 -23.20 -12.51 6.03
C CYS A 143 -21.70 -12.34 5.71
N ARG A 144 -21.35 -12.19 4.42
CA ARG A 144 -19.95 -11.96 4.01
C ARG A 144 -19.41 -10.62 4.53
N VAL A 145 -20.20 -9.55 4.39
CA VAL A 145 -19.86 -8.23 4.93
C VAL A 145 -19.73 -8.27 6.44
N PHE A 146 -20.65 -8.94 7.13
CA PHE A 146 -20.59 -9.11 8.58
C PHE A 146 -19.31 -9.84 9.02
N ALA A 147 -18.99 -10.98 8.40
CA ALA A 147 -17.77 -11.75 8.69
C ALA A 147 -16.49 -10.95 8.39
N TRP A 148 -16.49 -10.16 7.33
CA TRP A 148 -15.39 -9.24 7.01
C TRP A 148 -15.19 -8.17 8.08
N LEU A 149 -16.27 -7.56 8.54
CA LEU A 149 -16.20 -6.58 9.64
C LEU A 149 -15.77 -7.25 10.95
N LEU A 150 -16.26 -8.44 11.25
CA LEU A 150 -15.85 -9.21 12.43
C LEU A 150 -14.33 -9.46 12.43
N LEU A 151 -13.78 -9.94 11.30
CA LEU A 151 -12.35 -10.21 11.15
C LEU A 151 -11.49 -8.94 11.33
N GLN A 152 -11.97 -7.80 10.83
CA GLN A 152 -11.29 -6.53 11.01
C GLN A 152 -11.49 -5.91 12.41
N ASN A 153 -12.13 -6.63 13.33
CA ASN A 153 -12.58 -6.12 14.62
C ASN A 153 -13.33 -4.79 14.44
N ARG A 154 -14.29 -4.75 13.50
CA ARG A 154 -15.05 -3.56 13.07
C ARG A 154 -16.51 -3.48 13.51
N LEU A 155 -16.99 -4.46 14.27
CA LEU A 155 -18.35 -4.47 14.80
C LEU A 155 -18.54 -3.44 15.92
N TRP A 156 -19.78 -3.00 16.15
CA TRP A 156 -20.11 -2.05 17.21
C TRP A 156 -20.38 -2.76 18.54
N CYS A 157 -19.33 -3.23 19.19
CA CYS A 157 -19.39 -3.79 20.54
C CYS A 157 -19.07 -2.71 21.61
N ALA A 158 -19.37 -3.00 22.88
CA ALA A 158 -19.13 -2.08 24.00
C ALA A 158 -17.68 -1.57 24.06
N ASP A 159 -16.68 -2.39 23.74
CA ASP A 159 -15.27 -1.98 23.71
C ASP A 159 -15.01 -0.78 22.77
N ARG A 160 -15.70 -0.72 21.62
CA ARG A 160 -15.58 0.36 20.64
C ARG A 160 -16.41 1.57 21.01
N LEU A 161 -17.58 1.36 21.62
CA LEU A 161 -18.40 2.44 22.17
C LEU A 161 -17.66 3.16 23.30
N GLN A 162 -16.97 2.42 24.17
CA GLN A 162 -16.17 2.95 25.28
C GLN A 162 -15.02 3.81 24.77
N ARG A 163 -14.30 3.41 23.72
CA ARG A 163 -13.24 4.23 23.10
C ARG A 163 -13.75 5.59 22.58
N ARG A 164 -15.06 5.69 22.29
CA ARG A 164 -15.72 6.93 21.84
C ARG A 164 -16.45 7.67 22.96
N GLN A 165 -16.32 7.21 24.20
CA GLN A 165 -17.01 7.79 25.37
C GLN A 165 -18.54 7.79 25.23
N CYS A 166 -19.09 6.85 24.45
CA CYS A 166 -20.54 6.68 24.35
C CYS A 166 -21.03 5.93 25.61
N PRO A 167 -22.12 6.39 26.27
CA PRO A 167 -22.72 5.66 27.38
C PRO A 167 -23.10 4.24 26.93
N ASN A 168 -22.63 3.21 27.63
CA ASN A 168 -22.92 1.82 27.32
C ASN A 168 -22.75 0.91 28.55
N SER A 169 -23.38 -0.26 28.51
CA SER A 169 -23.03 -1.37 29.41
C SER A 169 -21.78 -2.04 28.87
N TYR A 170 -20.70 -2.00 29.66
CA TYR A 170 -19.42 -2.63 29.33
C TYR A 170 -19.53 -4.16 29.20
N PHE A 171 -20.43 -4.76 29.99
CA PHE A 171 -20.55 -6.21 30.07
C PHE A 171 -21.27 -6.78 28.86
N CYS A 172 -20.75 -7.89 28.36
CA CYS A 172 -21.39 -8.70 27.33
C CYS A 172 -22.81 -9.08 27.76
N PRO A 173 -23.85 -8.81 26.95
CA PRO A 173 -25.23 -9.04 27.32
C PRO A 173 -25.58 -10.54 27.49
N MET A 174 -24.77 -11.42 26.90
CA MET A 174 -25.02 -12.87 26.94
C MET A 174 -24.48 -13.54 28.20
N CYS A 175 -23.33 -13.09 28.71
CA CYS A 175 -22.68 -13.70 29.89
C CYS A 175 -22.65 -12.79 31.12
N ILE A 176 -22.93 -11.49 30.95
CA ILE A 176 -23.00 -10.45 31.99
C ILE A 176 -21.74 -10.45 32.88
N ARG A 177 -20.57 -10.80 32.30
CA ARG A 177 -19.34 -11.04 33.08
C ARG A 177 -18.11 -10.38 32.48
N ASN A 178 -17.87 -10.58 31.20
CA ASN A 178 -16.69 -10.06 30.51
C ASN A 178 -17.03 -8.84 29.65
N LEU A 179 -16.02 -8.07 29.24
CA LEU A 179 -16.18 -7.00 28.27
C LEU A 179 -16.83 -7.52 26.98
N GLU A 180 -17.82 -6.80 26.48
CA GLU A 180 -18.31 -7.05 25.13
C GLU A 180 -17.26 -6.59 24.10
N THR A 181 -16.44 -7.54 23.64
CA THR A 181 -15.64 -7.40 22.43
C THR A 181 -16.22 -8.29 21.35
N SER A 182 -15.95 -8.00 20.07
CA SER A 182 -16.38 -8.87 18.98
C SER A 182 -15.80 -10.28 19.10
N TRP A 183 -14.56 -10.39 19.58
CA TRP A 183 -13.93 -11.69 19.81
C TRP A 183 -14.60 -12.47 20.95
N HIS A 184 -14.88 -11.79 22.07
CA HIS A 184 -15.58 -12.40 23.19
C HIS A 184 -16.97 -12.87 22.77
N LEU A 185 -17.76 -11.98 22.15
CA LEU A 185 -19.15 -12.26 21.77
C LEU A 185 -19.28 -13.46 20.83
N PHE A 186 -18.36 -13.63 19.87
CA PHE A 186 -18.46 -14.69 18.85
C PHE A 186 -17.65 -15.95 19.14
N PHE A 187 -16.62 -15.92 19.99
CA PHE A 187 -15.72 -17.07 20.17
C PHE A 187 -15.51 -17.49 21.63
N GLU A 188 -15.44 -16.55 22.57
CA GLU A 188 -15.08 -16.88 23.97
C GLU A 188 -16.27 -16.95 24.91
N CYS A 189 -17.36 -16.25 24.59
CA CYS A 189 -18.53 -16.14 25.44
C CYS A 189 -19.07 -17.53 25.78
N PRO A 190 -19.26 -17.87 27.08
CA PRO A 190 -19.77 -19.18 27.47
C PRO A 190 -21.07 -19.57 26.77
N PHE A 191 -21.98 -18.60 26.61
CA PHE A 191 -23.24 -18.77 25.90
C PHE A 191 -23.05 -19.08 24.41
N THR A 192 -22.20 -18.33 23.72
CA THR A 192 -21.90 -18.58 22.29
C THR A 192 -21.19 -19.91 22.10
N ARG A 193 -20.25 -20.24 22.99
CA ARG A 193 -19.57 -21.54 22.99
C ARG A 193 -20.54 -22.69 23.18
N SER A 194 -21.50 -22.59 24.10
CA SER A 194 -22.51 -23.63 24.26
C SER A 194 -23.33 -23.82 22.98
N ILE A 195 -23.74 -22.73 22.32
CA ILE A 195 -24.42 -22.82 21.01
C ILE A 195 -23.53 -23.54 20.00
N HIS A 196 -22.26 -23.15 19.87
CA HIS A 196 -21.33 -23.78 18.93
C HIS A 196 -21.21 -25.27 19.17
N TYR A 197 -21.07 -25.71 20.42
CA TYR A 197 -21.01 -27.13 20.76
C TYR A 197 -22.32 -27.84 20.40
N THR A 198 -23.48 -27.26 20.67
CA THR A 198 -24.78 -27.83 20.31
C THR A 198 -24.96 -27.93 18.79
N THR A 199 -24.62 -26.88 18.04
CA THR A 199 -24.76 -26.86 16.57
C THR A 199 -23.71 -27.71 15.86
N ALA A 200 -22.53 -27.91 16.47
CA ALA A 200 -21.48 -28.75 15.89
C ALA A 200 -21.75 -30.26 16.07
N LEU A 201 -22.65 -30.63 17.00
CA LEU A 201 -23.03 -32.01 17.30
C LEU A 201 -24.30 -32.46 16.57
N GLU A 202 -24.92 -31.61 15.74
CA GLU A 202 -26.11 -31.92 14.94
C GLU A 202 -25.69 -32.02 13.46
N PRO A 203 -25.50 -33.23 12.89
CA PRO A 203 -25.04 -33.39 11.51
C PRO A 203 -26.11 -33.15 10.44
N GLN A 204 -27.28 -32.62 10.79
CA GLN A 204 -28.39 -32.50 9.86
C GLN A 204 -28.69 -31.03 9.55
N GLN A 205 -28.74 -30.72 8.25
CA GLN A 205 -29.14 -29.44 7.66
C GLN A 205 -28.08 -28.38 7.33
N ILE A 206 -26.88 -28.79 6.90
CA ILE A 206 -26.08 -27.92 6.02
C ILE A 206 -25.97 -28.49 4.60
N SER A 207 -27.11 -28.73 3.96
CA SER A 207 -27.21 -28.98 2.52
C SER A 207 -26.80 -27.77 1.66
N TRP A 208 -26.66 -26.58 2.28
CA TRP A 208 -26.34 -25.31 1.61
C TRP A 208 -24.85 -24.91 1.68
N LEU A 209 -24.02 -25.60 2.47
CA LEU A 209 -22.58 -25.46 2.35
C LEU A 209 -22.20 -26.23 1.09
N GLY A 210 -21.98 -25.49 0.01
CA GLY A 210 -21.48 -26.03 -1.25
C GLY A 210 -20.33 -27.01 -0.99
N LYS A 211 -20.30 -28.08 -1.80
CA LYS A 211 -19.37 -29.20 -1.68
C LYS A 211 -17.95 -28.71 -1.32
N PRO A 212 -17.22 -29.42 -0.42
CA PRO A 212 -15.84 -29.08 -0.13
C PRO A 212 -15.05 -29.03 -1.44
N LEU A 213 -14.27 -27.96 -1.61
CA LEU A 213 -13.39 -27.79 -2.78
C LEU A 213 -12.43 -28.97 -2.79
N THR A 214 -12.67 -29.94 -3.67
CA THR A 214 -11.64 -30.90 -4.03
C THR A 214 -10.57 -30.16 -4.82
N PRO A 215 -9.28 -30.38 -4.55
CA PRO A 215 -8.22 -29.82 -5.38
C PRO A 215 -8.27 -30.57 -6.71
N THR A 216 -8.97 -30.00 -7.69
CA THR A 216 -8.86 -30.43 -9.08
C THR A 216 -7.85 -29.52 -9.77
N GLU A 217 -6.75 -30.18 -10.12
CA GLU A 217 -5.77 -29.90 -11.16
C GLU A 217 -5.98 -28.66 -12.05
N SER A 218 -4.91 -27.87 -12.11
CA SER A 218 -4.40 -27.15 -13.28
C SER A 218 -5.42 -26.75 -14.37
N ARG A 219 -5.85 -25.48 -14.31
CA ARG A 219 -6.25 -24.78 -15.54
C ARG A 219 -5.68 -23.37 -15.59
N SER A 220 -4.55 -23.32 -16.27
CA SER A 220 -4.09 -22.26 -17.18
C SER A 220 -4.96 -20.99 -17.32
N GLY A 221 -4.28 -19.84 -17.13
CA GLY A 221 -4.45 -18.66 -17.98
C GLY A 221 -5.74 -17.86 -17.80
N ILE A 222 -5.76 -16.93 -16.84
CA ILE A 222 -6.65 -15.76 -16.96
C ILE A 222 -5.94 -14.76 -17.87
N SER A 223 -6.21 -14.89 -19.17
CA SER A 223 -6.03 -13.82 -20.15
C SER A 223 -7.08 -12.75 -19.87
N PHE A 224 -6.65 -11.56 -19.45
CA PHE A 224 -7.51 -10.38 -19.37
C PHE A 224 -7.39 -9.64 -20.71
N ALA A 225 -8.11 -10.14 -21.71
CA ALA A 225 -8.26 -9.45 -22.98
C ALA A 225 -9.35 -8.38 -22.86
N ASP A 226 -8.98 -7.19 -23.33
CA ASP A 226 -9.82 -6.03 -23.66
C ASP A 226 -11.18 -6.40 -24.26
N GLN A 227 -12.22 -5.67 -23.82
CA GLN A 227 -13.45 -5.29 -24.54
C GLN A 227 -14.40 -4.64 -23.51
N HIS A 228 -14.94 -3.43 -23.62
CA HIS A 228 -14.95 -2.40 -24.65
C HIS A 228 -15.35 -1.08 -23.96
N CYS A 229 -14.63 0.02 -24.24
CA CYS A 229 -15.24 1.34 -24.24
C CYS A 229 -16.17 1.43 -25.47
N ARG A 230 -17.48 1.53 -25.25
CA ARG A 230 -18.42 2.03 -26.25
C ARG A 230 -18.84 3.43 -25.86
N SER A 231 -18.49 4.40 -26.69
CA SER A 231 -19.19 5.66 -26.97
C SER A 231 -18.55 6.21 -28.26
N PRO A 232 -19.27 6.92 -29.14
CA PRO A 232 -20.42 7.80 -28.84
C PRO A 232 -21.78 7.12 -28.88
#